data_AF-A0AAD4YC93-F1
#
_entry.id   AF-A0AAD4YC93-F1
#
_cell.length_a   1.000
_cell.length_b   1.000
_cell.length_c   1.000
_cell.angle_alpha   90.00
_cell.angle_beta   90.00
_cell.angle_gamma   90.00
#
_symmetry.space_group_name_H-M   'P 1'
#
loop_
_entity.id
_entity.type
_entity.pdbx_description
1 polymer ?
#
loop_
_entity_poly.entity_id
_entity_poly.type
_entity_poly.pdbx_seq_one_letter_code
_entity_poly.pdbx_strand_id
1 'polypeptide(L)'
;MTYRCLLQMVLLLCLSTTALCRSYSLLRFQQERSFEVCQNLLWQLPSTPQHCLEFRMDFQMPEEMKQAQQFRKEDAVLVMYEMLQHIFNILTRDFSSTGWSDTIIEHLLEELYGQMNRLEPIQKE
;
A
#
# COMPACT_ATOMS: atom_id res chain seq x y z
N MET A 1 -24.24 25.99 -31.99
CA MET A 1 -23.29 26.33 -30.90
C MET A 1 -23.42 25.39 -29.72
N THR A 2 -24.63 25.12 -29.21
CA THR A 2 -24.91 24.18 -28.10
C THR A 2 -24.39 22.75 -28.33
N TYR A 3 -24.60 22.15 -29.51
CA TYR A 3 -24.12 20.80 -29.82
C TYR A 3 -22.59 20.65 -29.80
N ARG A 4 -21.84 21.69 -30.18
CA ARG A 4 -20.36 21.68 -30.14
C ARG A 4 -19.86 21.69 -28.69
N CYS A 5 -20.50 22.51 -27.85
CA CYS A 5 -20.21 22.54 -26.41
C CYS A 5 -20.57 21.21 -25.74
N LEU A 6 -21.73 20.63 -26.05
CA LEU A 6 -22.13 19.33 -25.51
C LEU A 6 -21.15 18.21 -25.90
N LEU A 7 -20.76 18.15 -27.18
CA LEU A 7 -19.76 17.17 -27.65
C LEU A 7 -18.42 17.33 -26.91
N GLN A 8 -17.96 18.55 -26.73
CA GLN A 8 -16.70 18.84 -26.03
C GLN A 8 -16.77 18.46 -24.54
N MET A 9 -17.90 18.73 -23.88
CA MET A 9 -18.12 18.33 -22.48
C MET A 9 -18.16 16.80 -22.33
N VAL A 10 -18.85 16.09 -23.25
CA VAL A 10 -18.89 14.62 -23.25
C VAL A 10 -17.49 14.05 -23.48
N LEU A 11 -16.73 14.59 -24.43
CA LEU A 11 -15.37 14.14 -24.70
C LEU A 11 -14.46 14.34 -23.49
N LEU A 12 -14.50 15.52 -22.86
CA LEU A 12 -13.73 15.81 -21.65
C LEU A 12 -14.10 14.86 -20.50
N LEU A 13 -15.39 14.58 -20.31
CA LEU A 13 -15.85 13.63 -19.31
C LEU A 13 -15.31 12.22 -19.60
N CYS A 14 -15.43 11.72 -20.83
CA CYS A 14 -14.89 10.42 -21.22
C CYS A 14 -13.38 10.32 -21.00
N LEU A 15 -12.62 11.35 -21.38
CA LEU A 15 -11.17 11.40 -21.19
C LEU A 15 -10.79 11.42 -19.71
N SER A 16 -11.48 12.22 -18.89
CA SER A 16 -11.24 12.26 -17.44
C SER A 16 -11.51 10.91 -16.76
N THR A 17 -12.64 10.27 -17.08
CA THR A 17 -13.00 8.96 -16.51
C THR A 17 -12.03 7.87 -16.93
N THR A 18 -11.59 7.87 -18.19
CA THR A 18 -10.60 6.88 -18.68
C THR A 18 -9.22 7.10 -18.06
N ALA A 19 -8.80 8.36 -17.88
CA ALA A 19 -7.57 8.70 -17.17
C ALA A 19 -7.60 8.23 -15.71
N LEU A 20 -8.71 8.48 -14.99
CA LEU A 20 -8.88 8.04 -13.60
C LEU A 20 -8.90 6.50 -13.47
N CYS A 21 -9.61 5.79 -14.36
CA CYS A 21 -9.60 4.33 -14.35
C CYS A 21 -8.19 3.77 -14.60
N ARG A 22 -7.44 4.37 -15.54
CA ARG A 22 -6.06 3.98 -15.85
C ARG A 22 -5.13 4.22 -14.66
N SER A 23 -5.22 5.36 -13.99
CA SER A 23 -4.37 5.67 -12.83
C SER A 23 -4.57 4.65 -11.70
N TYR A 24 -5.81 4.34 -11.34
CA TYR A 24 -6.10 3.32 -10.32
C TYR A 24 -5.63 1.92 -10.72
N SER A 25 -5.76 1.54 -12.00
CA SER A 25 -5.26 0.24 -12.46
C SER A 25 -3.73 0.15 -12.41
N LEU A 26 -3.03 1.24 -12.74
CA LEU A 26 -1.58 1.31 -12.68
C LEU A 26 -1.10 1.27 -11.23
N LEU A 27 -1.74 2.06 -10.35
CA LEU A 27 -1.45 2.06 -8.92
C LEU A 27 -1.59 0.66 -8.34
N ARG A 28 -2.71 -0.02 -8.62
CA ARG A 28 -2.95 -1.39 -8.17
C ARG A 28 -1.81 -2.32 -8.59
N PHE A 29 -1.44 -2.30 -9.86
CA PHE A 29 -0.36 -3.14 -10.38
C PHE A 29 0.98 -2.85 -9.69
N GLN A 30 1.29 -1.57 -9.46
CA GLN A 30 2.51 -1.17 -8.75
C GLN A 30 2.49 -1.67 -7.30
N GLN A 31 1.36 -1.56 -6.60
CA GLN A 31 1.23 -2.04 -5.22
C GLN A 31 1.34 -3.56 -5.14
N GLU A 32 0.72 -4.31 -6.06
CA GLU A 32 0.85 -5.78 -6.13
C GLU A 32 2.31 -6.20 -6.33
N ARG A 33 3.05 -5.52 -7.21
CA ARG A 33 4.47 -5.77 -7.44
C ARG A 33 5.31 -5.45 -6.19
N SER A 34 5.07 -4.30 -5.58
CA SER A 34 5.79 -3.89 -4.36
C SER A 34 5.54 -4.85 -3.20
N PHE A 35 4.30 -5.34 -3.07
CA PHE A 35 3.95 -6.35 -2.09
C PHE A 35 4.74 -7.65 -2.29
N GLU A 36 4.91 -8.10 -3.53
CA GLU A 36 5.75 -9.25 -3.86
C GLU A 36 7.21 -9.02 -3.47
N VAL A 37 7.77 -7.83 -3.76
CA VAL A 37 9.14 -7.47 -3.36
C VAL A 37 9.28 -7.48 -1.83
N CYS A 38 8.36 -6.83 -1.10
CA CYS A 38 8.38 -6.82 0.36
C CYS A 38 8.27 -8.24 0.94
N GLN A 39 7.40 -9.09 0.39
CA GLN A 39 7.29 -10.48 0.83
C GLN A 39 8.59 -11.26 0.62
N ASN A 40 9.21 -11.12 -0.55
CA ASN A 40 10.47 -11.78 -0.86
C ASN A 40 11.61 -11.34 0.07
N LEU A 41 11.63 -10.07 0.48
CA LEU A 41 12.58 -9.55 1.46
C LEU A 41 12.29 -10.09 2.88
N LEU A 42 11.03 -10.07 3.30
CA LEU A 42 10.61 -10.61 4.60
C LEU A 42 10.94 -12.10 4.74
N TRP A 43 10.85 -12.87 3.65
CA TRP A 43 11.16 -14.30 3.65
C TRP A 43 12.66 -14.61 3.82
N GLN A 44 13.53 -13.62 3.59
CA GLN A 44 14.97 -13.74 3.79
C GLN A 44 15.38 -13.49 5.25
N LEU A 45 14.47 -12.98 6.09
CA LEU A 45 14.74 -12.77 7.50
C LEU A 45 14.79 -14.12 8.26
N PRO A 46 15.58 -14.21 9.34
CA PRO A 46 15.63 -15.41 10.17
C PRO A 46 14.25 -15.88 10.64
N SER A 47 14.03 -17.18 10.58
CA SER A 47 12.80 -17.82 11.06
C SER A 47 12.54 -17.52 12.52
N THR A 48 11.26 -17.35 12.88
CA THR A 48 10.84 -17.14 14.27
C THR A 48 11.19 -18.36 15.14
N PRO A 49 11.94 -18.18 16.25
CA PRO A 49 12.24 -19.27 17.17
C PRO A 49 10.99 -19.89 17.80
N GLN A 50 11.05 -21.17 18.15
CA GLN A 50 9.90 -21.90 18.71
C GLN A 50 9.44 -21.36 20.06
N HIS A 51 10.34 -20.81 20.87
CA HIS A 51 9.97 -20.18 22.16
C HIS A 51 9.15 -18.89 21.96
N CYS A 52 9.24 -18.23 20.79
CA CYS A 52 8.44 -17.05 20.50
C CYS A 52 6.94 -17.38 20.37
N LEU A 53 6.58 -18.66 20.23
CA LEU A 53 5.18 -19.10 20.14
C LEU A 53 4.39 -18.83 21.41
N GLU A 54 5.06 -18.70 22.57
CA GLU A 54 4.46 -18.35 23.87
C GLU A 54 4.01 -16.89 23.93
N PHE A 55 4.60 -16.03 23.10
CA PHE A 55 4.28 -14.60 23.03
C PHE A 55 3.31 -14.27 21.90
N ARG A 56 2.67 -15.28 21.30
CA ARG A 56 1.67 -15.05 20.25
C ARG A 56 0.50 -14.26 20.81
N MET A 57 0.15 -13.21 20.07
CA MET A 57 -0.96 -12.35 20.38
C MET A 57 -1.90 -12.32 19.17
N ASP A 58 -3.19 -12.32 19.45
CA ASP A 58 -4.19 -12.01 18.43
C ASP A 58 -4.25 -10.49 18.27
N PHE A 59 -3.81 -9.99 17.12
CA PHE A 59 -3.81 -8.57 16.79
C PHE A 59 -5.22 -8.01 16.52
N GLN A 60 -6.26 -8.86 16.47
CA GLN A 60 -7.65 -8.47 16.25
C GLN A 60 -7.82 -7.53 15.04
N MET A 61 -7.73 -8.09 13.83
CA MET A 61 -7.96 -7.33 12.60
C MET A 61 -9.33 -6.62 12.65
N PRO A 62 -9.41 -5.30 12.42
CA PRO A 62 -10.67 -4.57 12.39
C PRO A 62 -11.67 -5.20 11.41
N GLU A 63 -12.95 -5.26 11.79
CA GLU A 63 -14.01 -5.90 10.98
C GLU A 63 -14.19 -5.20 9.63
N GLU A 64 -13.96 -3.89 9.59
CA GLU A 64 -14.00 -3.07 8.39
C GLU A 64 -13.01 -3.57 7.33
N MET A 65 -11.82 -4.01 7.76
CA MET A 65 -10.79 -4.55 6.86
C MET A 65 -11.14 -5.96 6.36
N LYS A 66 -11.94 -6.72 7.10
CA LYS A 66 -12.41 -8.05 6.67
C LYS A 66 -13.48 -7.94 5.58
N GLN A 67 -14.24 -6.84 5.56
CA GLN A 67 -15.27 -6.55 4.56
C GLN A 67 -14.72 -5.74 3.38
N ALA A 68 -13.47 -5.98 2.98
CA ALA A 68 -12.72 -5.16 2.02
C ALA A 68 -13.43 -4.90 0.68
N GLN A 69 -14.38 -5.75 0.27
CA GLN A 69 -15.24 -5.53 -0.91
C GLN A 69 -16.15 -4.30 -0.81
N GLN A 70 -16.31 -3.70 0.36
CA GLN A 70 -17.17 -2.54 0.59
C GLN A 70 -16.43 -1.19 0.56
N PHE A 71 -15.09 -1.16 0.55
CA PHE A 71 -14.36 0.11 0.50
C PHE A 71 -14.55 0.81 -0.84
N ARG A 72 -14.77 2.13 -0.79
CA ARG A 72 -14.51 2.98 -1.95
C ARG A 72 -13.00 3.00 -2.21
N LYS A 73 -12.59 3.23 -3.45
CA LYS A 73 -11.17 3.15 -3.84
C LYS A 73 -10.31 4.16 -3.08
N GLU A 74 -10.88 5.33 -2.83
CA GLU A 74 -10.25 6.44 -2.12
C GLU A 74 -10.00 6.07 -0.65
N ASP A 75 -11.01 5.48 0.01
CA ASP A 75 -10.90 5.02 1.40
C ASP A 75 -9.85 3.89 1.51
N ALA A 76 -9.80 2.98 0.54
CA ALA A 76 -8.79 1.91 0.51
C ALA A 76 -7.36 2.45 0.34
N VAL A 77 -7.17 3.51 -0.44
CA VAL A 77 -5.87 4.19 -0.60
C VAL A 77 -5.42 4.83 0.72
N LEU A 78 -6.33 5.49 1.45
CA LEU A 78 -6.05 6.08 2.75
C LEU A 78 -5.61 5.01 3.76
N VAL A 79 -6.41 3.95 3.91
CA VAL A 79 -6.10 2.83 4.83
C VAL A 79 -4.77 2.18 4.49
N MET A 80 -4.49 1.95 3.20
CA MET A 80 -3.21 1.38 2.75
C MET A 80 -2.03 2.29 3.12
N TYR A 81 -2.15 3.60 2.91
CA TYR A 81 -1.10 4.55 3.27
C TYR A 81 -0.83 4.54 4.78
N GLU A 82 -1.88 4.59 5.61
CA GLU A 82 -1.75 4.53 7.07
C GLU A 82 -1.08 3.22 7.52
N MET A 83 -1.48 2.08 6.95
CA MET A 83 -0.84 0.79 7.22
C MET A 83 0.65 0.80 6.87
N LEU A 84 1.01 1.29 5.68
CA LEU A 84 2.40 1.38 5.24
C LEU A 84 3.22 2.29 6.17
N GLN A 85 2.63 3.41 6.61
CA GLN A 85 3.26 4.31 7.58
C GLN A 85 3.49 3.63 8.93
N HIS A 86 2.50 2.89 9.44
CA HIS A 86 2.64 2.13 10.67
C HIS A 86 3.73 1.05 10.56
N ILE A 87 3.78 0.31 9.45
CA ILE A 87 4.81 -0.71 9.21
C ILE A 87 6.19 -0.05 9.14
N PHE A 88 6.33 1.06 8.41
CA PHE A 88 7.58 1.82 8.31
C PHE A 88 8.07 2.27 9.69
N ASN A 89 7.18 2.80 10.52
CA ASN A 89 7.49 3.20 11.90
C ASN A 89 7.87 2.03 12.82
N ILE A 90 7.40 0.81 12.52
CA ILE A 90 7.83 -0.40 13.24
C ILE A 90 9.24 -0.78 12.79
N LEU A 91 9.49 -0.82 11.48
CA LEU A 91 10.76 -1.26 10.90
C LEU A 91 11.93 -0.30 11.13
N THR A 92 11.66 0.95 11.51
CA THR A 92 12.67 1.93 11.91
C THR A 92 13.13 1.81 13.37
N ARG A 93 12.53 0.89 14.14
CA ARG A 93 12.98 0.58 15.51
C ARG A 93 14.27 -0.23 15.49
N ASP A 94 14.89 -0.38 16.66
CA ASP A 94 16.07 -1.20 16.84
C ASP A 94 15.73 -2.70 16.78
N PHE A 95 16.33 -3.39 15.81
CA PHE A 95 16.24 -4.85 15.64
C PHE A 95 17.61 -5.54 15.77
N SER A 96 18.63 -4.86 16.31
CA SER A 96 19.98 -5.42 16.45
C SER A 96 20.02 -6.75 17.23
N SER A 97 19.07 -6.97 18.14
CA SER A 97 18.95 -8.21 18.93
C SER A 97 18.29 -9.38 18.20
N THR A 98 17.68 -9.18 17.02
CA THR A 98 16.93 -10.23 16.31
C THR A 98 17.80 -11.03 15.34
N GLY A 99 19.01 -10.55 15.04
CA GLY A 99 19.86 -11.11 13.98
C GLY A 99 19.34 -10.84 12.57
N TRP A 100 18.39 -9.91 12.41
CA TRP A 100 17.92 -9.46 11.10
C TRP A 100 19.03 -8.70 10.38
N SER A 101 19.09 -8.84 9.05
CA SER A 101 20.06 -8.11 8.24
C SER A 101 19.62 -6.66 8.06
N ASP A 102 20.42 -5.71 8.53
CA ASP A 102 20.16 -4.27 8.37
C ASP A 102 19.92 -3.91 6.89
N THR A 103 20.67 -4.50 5.97
CA THR A 103 20.49 -4.28 4.52
C THR A 103 19.12 -4.72 4.02
N ILE A 104 18.56 -5.82 4.54
CA ILE A 104 17.20 -6.27 4.16
C ILE A 104 16.17 -5.28 4.71
N ILE A 105 16.37 -4.79 5.94
CA ILE A 105 15.47 -3.80 6.56
C ILE A 105 15.53 -2.47 5.81
N GLU A 106 16.71 -2.00 5.40
CA GLU A 106 16.89 -0.81 4.57
C GLU A 106 16.12 -0.93 3.24
N HIS A 107 16.25 -2.06 2.53
CA HIS A 107 15.50 -2.30 1.29
C HIS A 107 13.98 -2.36 1.52
N LEU A 108 13.52 -2.94 2.63
CA LEU A 108 12.10 -2.91 2.99
C LEU A 108 11.62 -1.47 3.20
N LEU A 109 12.39 -0.65 3.93
CA LEU A 109 12.07 0.75 4.17
C LEU A 109 12.03 1.56 2.87
N GLU A 110 12.98 1.34 1.96
CA GLU A 110 13.01 1.96 0.62
C GLU A 110 11.75 1.61 -0.19
N GLU A 111 11.36 0.34 -0.24
CA GLU A 111 10.17 -0.09 -0.99
C GLU A 111 8.88 0.43 -0.36
N LEU A 112 8.76 0.43 0.97
CA LEU A 112 7.62 1.01 1.69
C LEU A 112 7.51 2.52 1.45
N TYR A 113 8.63 3.24 1.52
CA TYR A 113 8.67 4.67 1.21
C TYR A 113 8.26 4.95 -0.24
N GLY A 114 8.75 4.14 -1.18
CA GLY A 114 8.33 4.19 -2.58
C GLY A 114 6.82 3.98 -2.76
N GLN A 115 6.23 3.01 -2.06
CA GLN A 115 4.78 2.76 -2.07
C GLN A 115 4.00 3.97 -1.55
N MET A 116 4.41 4.55 -0.41
CA MET A 116 3.75 5.71 0.18
C MET A 116 3.80 6.93 -0.76
N ASN A 117 4.94 7.20 -1.40
CA ASN A 117 5.07 8.31 -2.36
C ASN A 117 4.17 8.16 -3.59
N ARG A 118 3.85 6.92 -4.00
CA ARG A 118 2.90 6.67 -5.10
C ARG A 118 1.45 6.93 -4.69
N LEU A 119 1.13 6.76 -3.41
CA LEU A 119 -0.21 6.96 -2.85
C LEU A 119 -0.46 8.43 -2.45
N GLU A 120 0.56 9.17 -2.03
CA GLU A 120 0.45 10.54 -1.53
C GLU A 120 -0.30 11.52 -2.48
N PRO A 121 -0.07 11.52 -3.82
CA PRO A 121 -0.79 12.42 -4.71
C PRO A 121 -2.31 12.17 -4.72
N ILE A 122 -2.74 10.92 -4.51
CA ILE A 122 -4.15 10.52 -4.54
C ILE A 122 -4.87 10.92 -3.24
N GLN A 123 -4.14 11.07 -2.13
CA GLN A 123 -4.71 11.55 -0.86
C GLN A 123 -5.07 13.04 -0.87
N LYS A 124 -4.48 13.82 -1.80
CA LYS A 124 -4.65 15.28 -1.88
C LYS A 124 -5.82 15.69 -2.79
N GLU A 125 -6.44 14.73 -3.49
CA GLU A 125 -7.65 14.93 -4.32
C GLU A 125 -8.94 14.81 -3.47
#